data_AF-L0NKD6-F1
#
_entry.id   AF-L0NKD6-F1
#
_cell.length_a   1.000
_cell.length_b   1.000
_cell.length_c   1.000
_cell.angle_alpha   90.00
_cell.angle_beta   90.00
_cell.angle_gamma   90.00
#
_symmetry.space_group_name_H-M   'P 1'
#
loop_
_entity.id
_entity.type
_entity.pdbx_description
1 polymer ?
#
loop_
_entity_poly.entity_id
_entity_poly.type
_entity_poly.pdbx_seq_one_letter_code
_entity_poly.pdbx_strand_id
1 'polypeptide(L)'
;MLILVPDAAMAGYLFGPRIGAICYNALHSYIGVGLLLTLGYLMAWDLAVALALIWAAHIGLDRALGYGLKHMSGFHDTHLGRIGQPVTK
;
A
#
# COMPACT_ATOMS: atom_id res chain seq x y z
N MET A 1 13.81 -0.06 7.20
CA MET A 1 14.01 0.73 5.97
C MET A 1 13.19 0.17 4.81
N LEU A 2 13.29 -1.12 4.45
CA LEU A 2 12.44 -1.74 3.39
C LEU A 2 10.92 -1.58 3.62
N ILE A 3 10.48 -1.58 4.88
CA ILE A 3 9.07 -1.40 5.24
C ILE A 3 8.51 -0.02 4.84
N LEU A 4 9.33 1.01 4.67
CA LEU A 4 8.87 2.37 4.32
C LEU A 4 9.02 2.68 2.84
N VAL A 5 9.60 1.77 2.06
CA VAL A 5 9.82 1.97 0.61
C VAL A 5 8.50 2.14 -0.14
N PRO A 6 7.42 1.39 0.14
CA PRO A 6 6.17 1.57 -0.59
C PRO A 6 5.49 2.91 -0.28
N ASP A 7 5.74 3.52 0.88
CA ASP A 7 5.22 4.86 1.24
C ASP A 7 5.78 5.98 0.38
N ALA A 8 6.94 5.78 -0.27
CA ALA A 8 7.49 6.73 -1.23
C ALA A 8 6.53 7.01 -2.39
N ALA A 9 5.56 6.11 -2.65
CA ALA A 9 4.46 6.32 -3.59
C ALA A 9 3.66 7.60 -3.32
N MET A 10 3.64 8.09 -2.08
CA MET A 10 3.00 9.36 -1.72
C MET A 10 3.59 10.56 -2.46
N ALA A 11 4.85 10.48 -2.92
CA ALA A 11 5.43 11.51 -3.78
C ALA A 11 4.67 11.71 -5.09
N GLY A 12 3.89 10.71 -5.54
CA GLY A 12 3.00 10.84 -6.70
C GLY A 12 1.94 11.94 -6.54
N TYR A 13 1.58 12.31 -5.30
CA TYR A 13 0.67 13.42 -5.03
C TYR A 13 1.25 14.79 -5.43
N LEU A 14 2.57 14.90 -5.64
CA LEU A 14 3.20 16.11 -6.21
C LEU A 14 2.73 16.39 -7.64
N PHE A 15 2.30 15.36 -8.37
CA PHE A 15 1.77 15.47 -9.74
C PHE A 15 0.23 15.53 -9.77
N GLY A 16 -0.41 15.63 -8.60
CA GLY A 16 -1.85 15.75 -8.45
C GLY A 16 -2.52 14.53 -7.82
N PRO A 17 -3.77 14.68 -7.35
CA PRO A 17 -4.46 13.69 -6.51
C PRO A 17 -4.75 12.38 -7.24
N ARG A 18 -5.00 12.42 -8.56
CA ARG A 18 -5.24 11.21 -9.36
C ARG A 18 -3.97 10.37 -9.51
N ILE A 19 -2.85 10.97 -9.89
CA ILE A 19 -1.58 10.26 -10.07
C ILE A 19 -1.11 9.71 -8.72
N GLY A 20 -1.20 10.53 -7.66
CA GLY A 20 -0.90 10.10 -6.30
C GLY A 20 -1.72 8.90 -5.84
N ALA A 21 -3.04 8.92 -6.02
CA ALA A 21 -3.90 7.81 -5.62
C ALA A 21 -3.64 6.53 -6.43
N ILE A 22 -3.38 6.63 -7.75
CA ILE A 22 -3.04 5.47 -8.59
C ILE A 22 -1.72 4.85 -8.12
N CYS A 23 -0.66 5.65 -8.00
CA CYS A 23 0.66 5.18 -7.57
C CYS A 23 0.60 4.54 -6.17
N TYR A 24 -0.07 5.21 -5.23
CA TYR A 24 -0.24 4.72 -3.87
C TYR A 24 -0.98 3.39 -3.85
N ASN A 25 -2.15 3.31 -4.50
CA ASN A 25 -2.98 2.12 -4.49
C ASN A 25 -2.32 0.93 -5.19
N ALA A 26 -1.53 1.17 -6.24
CA ALA A 26 -0.77 0.12 -6.91
C ALA A 26 0.25 -0.54 -5.96
N LEU A 27 0.98 0.28 -5.18
CA LEU A 27 1.97 -0.19 -4.20
C LEU A 27 1.35 -0.73 -2.90
N HIS A 28 0.11 -0.36 -2.60
CA HIS A 28 -0.67 -0.84 -1.44
C HIS A 28 -1.70 -1.93 -1.80
N SER A 29 -1.54 -2.55 -2.97
CA SER A 29 -2.35 -3.68 -3.43
C SER A 29 -1.71 -5.02 -3.05
N TYR A 30 -2.51 -5.93 -2.50
CA TYR A 30 -2.08 -7.30 -2.22
C TYR A 30 -1.87 -8.13 -3.50
N ILE A 31 -2.27 -7.64 -4.68
CA ILE A 31 -2.01 -8.33 -5.95
C ILE A 31 -0.51 -8.47 -6.18
N GLY A 32 0.26 -7.40 -5.96
CA GLY A 32 1.72 -7.43 -6.12
C GLY A 32 2.41 -8.36 -5.11
N VAL A 33 1.94 -8.34 -3.86
CA VAL A 33 2.37 -9.26 -2.80
C VAL A 33 2.12 -10.70 -3.20
N GLY A 34 0.90 -11.03 -3.63
CA GLY A 34 0.52 -12.38 -4.04
C GLY A 34 1.38 -12.88 -5.21
N LEU A 35 1.57 -12.06 -6.23
CA LEU A 35 2.40 -12.40 -7.38
C LEU A 35 3.86 -12.69 -6.97
N LEU A 36 4.46 -11.80 -6.18
CA LEU A 36 5.85 -11.96 -5.72
C LEU A 36 6.01 -13.18 -4.81
N LEU A 37 5.05 -13.42 -3.91
CA LEU A 37 5.05 -14.57 -3.01
C LEU A 37 4.93 -15.88 -3.79
N THR A 38 3.98 -15.98 -4.72
CA THR A 38 3.77 -17.17 -5.54
C THR A 38 4.98 -17.47 -6.42
N LEU A 39 5.50 -16.48 -7.13
CA LEU A 39 6.69 -16.66 -7.98
C LEU A 39 7.93 -17.02 -7.15
N GLY A 40 8.14 -16.33 -6.02
CA GLY A 40 9.25 -16.61 -5.11
C GLY A 40 9.20 -18.03 -4.57
N TYR A 41 8.02 -18.50 -4.17
CA TYR A 41 7.84 -19.87 -3.70
C TYR A 41 8.08 -20.91 -4.80
N LEU A 42 7.47 -20.72 -5.99
CA LEU A 42 7.61 -21.65 -7.12
C LEU A 42 9.05 -21.76 -7.64
N MET A 43 9.82 -20.68 -7.53
CA MET A 43 11.23 -20.61 -7.97
C MET A 43 12.21 -20.94 -6.84
N ALA A 44 11.74 -21.32 -5.64
CA ALA A 44 12.57 -21.51 -4.44
C ALA A 44 13.48 -20.30 -4.13
N TRP A 45 12.98 -19.09 -4.35
CA TRP A 45 13.71 -17.84 -4.14
C TRP A 45 13.36 -17.23 -2.78
N ASP A 46 14.09 -17.64 -1.75
CA ASP A 46 13.83 -17.25 -0.35
C ASP A 46 13.79 -15.74 -0.13
N LEU A 47 14.64 -14.99 -0.83
CA LEU A 47 14.65 -13.53 -0.76
C LEU A 47 13.33 -12.93 -1.28
N ALA A 48 12.79 -13.44 -2.39
CA ALA A 48 11.52 -12.96 -2.94
C ALA A 48 10.35 -13.23 -1.97
N VAL A 49 10.35 -14.41 -1.33
CA VAL A 49 9.38 -14.76 -0.28
C VAL A 49 9.48 -13.81 0.91
N ALA A 50 10.70 -13.57 1.42
CA ALA A 50 10.92 -12.65 2.53
C ALA A 50 10.46 -11.21 2.19
N LEU A 51 10.77 -10.72 1.00
CA LEU A 51 10.34 -9.40 0.53
C LEU A 51 8.82 -9.30 0.40
N ALA A 52 8.15 -10.34 -0.11
CA ALA A 52 6.70 -10.38 -0.21
C ALA A 52 6.03 -10.34 1.17
N LEU A 53 6.58 -11.06 2.16
CA LEU A 53 6.07 -11.03 3.54
C LEU A 53 6.26 -9.67 4.21
N ILE A 54 7.42 -9.02 4.03
CA ILE A 54 7.68 -7.66 4.52
C ILE A 54 6.70 -6.67 3.87
N TRP A 55 6.46 -6.81 2.57
CA TRP A 55 5.50 -5.97 1.84
C TRP A 55 4.06 -6.19 2.35
N ALA A 56 3.66 -7.44 2.59
CA ALA A 56 2.36 -7.75 3.19
C ALA A 56 2.20 -7.10 4.58
N ALA A 57 3.22 -7.22 5.43
CA ALA A 57 3.22 -6.63 6.77
C ALA A 57 3.12 -5.10 6.72
N HIS A 58 3.80 -4.46 5.77
CA HIS A 58 3.69 -3.03 5.54
C HIS A 58 2.26 -2.61 5.17
N ILE A 59 1.63 -3.27 4.19
CA ILE A 59 0.25 -2.97 3.79
C ILE A 59 -0.72 -3.18 4.97
N GLY A 60 -0.49 -4.21 5.79
CA GLY A 60 -1.26 -4.45 7.00
C GLY A 60 -1.14 -3.32 8.02
N LEU A 61 0.09 -2.84 8.27
CA LEU A 61 0.37 -1.74 9.17
C LEU A 61 -0.26 -0.42 8.67
N ASP A 62 -0.12 -0.12 7.38
CA ASP A 62 -0.73 1.06 6.75
C ASP A 62 -2.25 1.11 6.95
N ARG A 63 -2.92 -0.03 6.73
CA ARG A 63 -4.36 -0.18 6.96
C ARG A 63 -4.73 -0.09 8.44
N ALA A 64 -3.94 -0.67 9.33
CA ALA A 64 -4.18 -0.58 10.78
C ALA A 64 -4.06 0.86 11.30
N LEU A 65 -3.23 1.68 10.65
CA LEU A 65 -3.10 3.11 10.93
C LEU A 65 -4.19 3.97 10.26
N GLY A 66 -5.09 3.36 9.47
CA GLY A 66 -6.24 4.02 8.84
C GLY A 66 -5.94 4.70 7.51
N TYR A 67 -4.76 4.47 6.92
CA TYR A 67 -4.37 5.15 5.68
C TYR A 67 -5.03 4.56 4.43
N GLY A 68 -5.33 3.26 4.40
CA GLY A 68 -6.22 2.59 3.44
C GLY A 68 -5.97 2.88 1.95
N LEU A 69 -6.77 2.28 1.06
CA LEU A 69 -6.79 2.68 -0.36
C LEU A 69 -7.37 4.08 -0.52
N LYS A 70 -6.74 4.89 -1.36
CA LYS A 70 -7.05 6.31 -1.60
C LYS A 70 -8.06 6.51 -2.70
N HIS A 71 -8.98 7.45 -2.49
CA HIS A 71 -9.87 7.96 -3.55
C HIS A 71 -9.15 9.03 -4.38
N MET A 72 -9.61 9.23 -5.62
CA MET A 72 -9.09 10.24 -6.54
C MET A 72 -9.42 11.68 -6.14
N SER A 73 -10.30 11.86 -5.14
CA SER A 73 -10.72 13.16 -4.60
C SER A 73 -9.65 13.83 -3.75
N GLY A 74 -8.74 13.06 -3.13
CA GLY A 74 -7.66 13.60 -2.32
C GLY A 74 -7.02 12.57 -1.39
N PHE A 75 -5.88 12.92 -0.80
CA PHE A 75 -5.10 12.01 0.07
C PHE A 75 -5.84 11.55 1.33
N HIS A 76 -6.72 12.40 1.87
CA HIS A 76 -7.44 12.13 3.12
C HIS A 76 -8.65 11.23 2.92
N ASP A 77 -9.12 11.03 1.69
CA ASP A 77 -10.30 10.23 1.42
C ASP A 77 -9.88 8.80 1.11
N THR A 78 -10.28 7.86 1.96
CA THR A 78 -9.91 6.45 1.84
C THR A 78 -11.14 5.57 1.91
N HIS A 79 -11.03 4.32 1.46
CA HIS A 79 -12.11 3.33 1.59
C HIS A 79 -12.48 3.01 3.06
N LEU A 80 -11.62 3.34 4.03
CA LEU A 80 -11.87 3.18 5.47
C LEU A 80 -12.55 4.42 6.08
N GLY A 81 -12.79 5.45 5.28
CA GLY A 81 -13.26 6.76 5.74
C GLY A 81 -12.20 7.84 5.58
N ARG A 82 -12.54 9.05 6.04
CA ARG A 82 -11.66 10.21 5.92
C ARG A 82 -10.63 10.23 7.06
N ILE A 83 -9.35 10.33 6.71
CA ILE A 83 -8.26 10.40 7.68
C ILE A 83 -8.47 11.60 8.62
N GLY A 84 -8.37 11.37 9.93
CA GLY A 84 -8.53 12.39 10.96
C GLY A 84 -9.98 12.68 11.38
N GLN A 85 -10.97 11.99 10.81
CA GLN A 85 -12.35 12.05 11.29
C GLN A 85 -12.63 10.82 12.16
N PRO A 86 -13.26 10.98 13.35
CA PRO A 86 -13.68 9.84 14.15
C PRO A 86 -14.73 9.03 13.37
N VAL A 87 -14.66 7.69 13.47
CA VAL A 87 -15.66 6.80 12.89
C VAL A 87 -17.00 7.09 13.57
N THR A 88 -17.85 7.89 12.93
CA THR A 88 -19.24 8.07 13.34
C THR A 88 -19.97 6.76 13.03
N LYS A 89 -20.24 5.99 14.08
CA LYS A 89 -21.23 4.90 14.07
C LYS A 89 -22.63 5.44 13.94
#